data_AF-A0A941LJG1-F1
#
_entry.id   AF-A0A941LJG1-F1
#
_cell.length_a   1.000
_cell.length_b   1.000
_cell.length_c   1.000
_cell.angle_alpha   90.00
_cell.angle_beta   90.00
_cell.angle_gamma   90.00
#
_symmetry.space_group_name_H-M   'P 1'
#
loop_
_entity.id
_entity.type
_entity.pdbx_description
1 polymer ?
#
loop_
_entity_poly.entity_id
_entity_poly.type
_entity_poly.pdbx_seq_one_letter_code
_entity_poly.pdbx_strand_id
1 'polypeptide(L)'
;MIFRRPELEKDNPIAPEPYVGPRRRLAMARAVAAGKSAEPGDVMETLQVLTKAAARVVKRLSNTRKPDGDLKMLQAAITQAERTLAVHE
;
A
#
# COMPACT_ATOMS: atom_id res chain seq x y z
N MET A 1 -34.98 19.71 -30.57
CA MET A 1 -33.55 19.65 -30.93
C MET A 1 -32.73 20.03 -29.71
N ILE A 2 -31.98 19.09 -29.13
CA ILE A 2 -31.09 19.38 -27.98
C ILE A 2 -29.76 19.83 -28.57
N PHE A 3 -29.38 21.09 -28.34
CA PHE A 3 -28.05 21.59 -28.70
C PHE A 3 -27.02 20.96 -27.76
N ARG A 4 -26.36 19.89 -28.21
CA ARG A 4 -25.18 19.35 -27.53
C ARG A 4 -24.02 20.31 -27.81
N ARG A 5 -23.42 20.83 -26.74
CA ARG A 5 -22.23 21.68 -26.79
C ARG A 5 -21.00 20.78 -26.75
N PRO A 6 -20.35 20.49 -27.89
CA PRO A 6 -19.21 19.59 -27.94
C PRO A 6 -18.03 20.09 -27.07
N GLU A 7 -17.95 21.39 -26.80
CA GLU A 7 -16.97 21.96 -25.87
C GLU A 7 -17.12 21.52 -24.40
N LEU A 8 -18.28 20.95 -24.04
CA LEU A 8 -18.59 20.52 -22.67
C LEU A 8 -18.74 18.99 -22.55
N GLU A 9 -18.27 18.25 -23.55
CA GLU A 9 -18.22 16.78 -23.50
C GLU A 9 -17.05 16.31 -22.62
N LYS A 10 -17.32 15.29 -21.80
CA LYS A 10 -16.42 14.79 -20.74
C LYS A 10 -15.03 14.37 -21.25
N ASP A 11 -14.94 13.96 -22.51
CA ASP A 11 -13.74 13.38 -23.12
C ASP A 11 -13.11 14.30 -24.19
N ASN A 12 -13.43 15.61 -24.17
CA ASN A 12 -12.88 16.58 -25.12
C ASN A 12 -11.48 17.06 -24.69
N PRO A 13 -10.41 16.77 -25.45
CA PRO A 13 -9.05 17.20 -25.12
C PRO A 13 -8.82 18.72 -25.25
N ILE A 14 -9.78 19.46 -25.83
CA ILE A 14 -9.74 20.91 -26.03
C ILE A 14 -10.56 21.65 -24.93
N ALA A 15 -11.23 20.91 -24.04
CA ALA A 15 -12.03 21.53 -22.98
C ALA A 15 -11.13 22.36 -22.04
N PRO A 16 -11.52 23.60 -21.71
CA PRO A 16 -10.77 24.41 -20.76
C PRO A 16 -10.78 23.72 -19.39
N GLU A 17 -9.60 23.55 -18.78
CA GLU A 17 -9.51 22.99 -17.44
C GLU A 17 -10.37 23.82 -16.47
N PRO A 18 -11.31 23.20 -15.74
CA PRO A 18 -12.12 23.92 -14.78
C PRO A 18 -11.21 24.46 -13.68
N TYR A 19 -11.25 25.77 -13.45
CA TYR A 19 -10.45 26.40 -12.39
C TYR A 19 -10.76 25.75 -11.04
N VAL A 20 -9.73 25.16 -10.43
CA VAL A 20 -9.84 24.55 -9.10
C VAL A 20 -9.30 25.54 -8.07
N GLY A 21 -10.20 26.13 -7.28
CA GLY A 21 -9.81 27.05 -6.21
C GLY A 21 -8.92 26.38 -5.14
N PRO A 22 -8.15 27.16 -4.35
CA PRO A 22 -7.13 26.64 -3.44
C PRO A 22 -7.64 25.59 -2.44
N ARG A 23 -8.84 25.80 -1.88
CA ARG A 23 -9.47 24.86 -0.94
C ARG A 23 -9.81 23.52 -1.60
N ARG A 24 -10.34 23.56 -2.84
CA ARG A 24 -10.73 22.35 -3.59
C ARG A 24 -9.50 21.56 -4.03
N ARG A 25 -8.42 22.26 -4.39
CA ARG A 25 -7.11 21.64 -4.71
C ARG A 25 -6.54 20.90 -3.50
N LEU A 26 -6.61 21.48 -2.30
CA LEU A 26 -6.17 20.81 -1.07
C LEU A 26 -7.04 19.57 -0.74
N ALA A 27 -8.35 19.69 -0.88
CA ALA A 27 -9.26 18.56 -0.65
C ALA A 27 -9.01 17.40 -1.64
N MET A 28 -8.76 17.71 -2.92
CA MET A 28 -8.36 16.71 -3.91
C MET A 28 -7.03 16.05 -3.59
N ALA A 29 -6.01 16.83 -3.21
CA ALA A 29 -4.71 16.27 -2.80
C ALA A 29 -4.85 15.35 -1.57
N ARG A 30 -5.70 15.72 -0.61
CA ARG A 30 -6.02 14.88 0.55
C ARG A 30 -6.78 13.61 0.16
N ALA A 31 -7.74 13.71 -0.75
CA ALA A 31 -8.49 12.56 -1.25
C ALA A 31 -7.59 11.59 -2.04
N VAL A 32 -6.64 12.10 -2.84
CA VAL A 32 -5.63 11.28 -3.52
C VAL A 32 -4.67 10.62 -2.53
N ALA A 33 -4.27 11.32 -1.47
CA ALA A 33 -3.44 10.75 -0.41
C ALA A 33 -4.21 9.70 0.42
N ALA A 34 -5.49 9.93 0.69
CA ALA A 34 -6.35 9.01 1.44
C ALA A 34 -6.83 7.81 0.61
N GLY A 35 -6.99 7.98 -0.71
CA GLY A 35 -7.34 6.92 -1.66
C GLY A 35 -6.18 6.00 -2.03
N LYS A 36 -4.96 6.26 -1.52
CA LYS A 36 -3.86 5.29 -1.45
C LYS A 36 -4.01 4.39 -0.22
N SER A 37 -5.22 3.94 0.08
CA SER A 37 -5.41 2.85 1.03
C SER A 37 -4.97 1.56 0.36
N ALA A 38 -3.74 1.14 0.69
CA ALA A 38 -3.19 -0.20 0.53
C ALA A 38 -3.54 -0.92 -0.77
N GLU A 39 -2.80 -0.58 -1.83
CA GLU A 39 -2.66 -1.44 -3.01
C GLU A 39 -2.11 -2.83 -2.59
N PRO A 40 -2.43 -3.92 -3.30
CA PRO A 40 -1.90 -5.28 -3.05
C PRO A 40 -0.37 -5.39 -3.08
N GLY A 41 0.34 -4.32 -3.48
CA GLY A 41 1.78 -4.17 -3.30
C GLY A 41 2.21 -4.25 -1.83
N ASP A 42 1.39 -3.76 -0.89
CA ASP A 42 1.73 -3.73 0.54
C ASP A 42 1.75 -5.17 1.14
N VAL A 43 0.84 -6.03 0.70
CA VAL A 43 0.78 -7.44 1.11
C VAL A 43 1.95 -8.24 0.52
N MET A 44 2.32 -7.98 -0.74
CA MET A 44 3.48 -8.64 -1.35
C MET A 44 4.81 -8.17 -0.75
N GLU A 45 4.93 -6.88 -0.42
CA GLU A 45 6.11 -6.34 0.25
C GLU A 45 6.26 -6.90 1.66
N THR A 46 5.18 -6.98 2.44
CA THR A 46 5.20 -7.61 3.77
C THR A 46 5.58 -9.09 3.72
N LEU A 47 5.04 -9.85 2.76
CA LEU A 47 5.42 -11.26 2.55
C LEU A 47 6.90 -11.42 2.11
N GLN A 48 7.42 -10.51 1.29
CA GLN A 48 8.84 -10.49 0.93
C GLN A 48 9.75 -10.16 2.13
N VAL A 49 9.33 -9.25 3.01
CA VAL A 49 10.07 -8.94 4.25
C VAL A 49 10.09 -10.17 5.17
N LEU A 50 8.97 -10.87 5.29
CA LEU A 50 8.82 -12.08 6.11
C LEU A 50 9.73 -13.22 5.62
N THR A 51 9.74 -13.49 4.31
CA THR A 51 10.59 -14.54 3.72
C THR A 51 12.08 -14.23 3.88
N LYS A 52 12.49 -12.97 3.74
CA LYS A 52 13.87 -12.52 4.01
C LYS A 52 14.26 -12.64 5.49
N ALA A 53 13.33 -12.42 6.42
CA ALA A 53 13.57 -12.59 7.84
C ALA A 53 13.72 -14.08 8.20
N ALA A 54 12.82 -14.93 7.69
CA ALA A 54 12.89 -16.38 7.86
C ALA A 54 14.19 -16.98 7.31
N ALA A 55 14.63 -16.58 6.12
CA ALA A 55 15.90 -17.02 5.53
C ALA A 55 17.12 -16.64 6.39
N ARG A 56 17.10 -15.45 7.03
CA ARG A 56 18.17 -15.01 7.95
C ARG A 56 18.21 -15.84 9.23
N VAL A 57 17.06 -16.19 9.77
CA VAL A 57 16.97 -17.03 10.97
C VAL A 57 17.46 -18.45 10.66
N VAL A 58 17.00 -19.08 9.57
CA VAL A 58 17.48 -20.42 9.16
C VAL A 58 19.00 -20.45 9.00
N LYS A 59 19.59 -19.42 8.38
CA LYS A 59 21.05 -19.30 8.20
C LYS A 59 21.82 -19.12 9.53
N ARG A 60 21.21 -18.51 10.55
CA ARG A 60 21.83 -18.35 11.89
C ARG A 60 21.65 -19.59 12.75
N LEU A 61 20.49 -20.23 12.67
CA LEU A 61 20.18 -21.51 13.32
C LEU A 61 21.09 -22.63 12.83
N SER A 62 21.41 -22.68 11.53
CA SER A 62 22.37 -23.68 11.00
C SER A 62 23.79 -23.51 11.56
N ASN A 63 24.10 -22.35 12.17
CA ASN A 63 25.44 -22.00 12.64
C ASN A 63 25.54 -21.92 14.18
N THR A 64 24.46 -22.15 14.93
CA THR A 64 24.46 -21.98 16.41
C THR A 64 23.72 -23.09 17.14
N ARG A 65 24.22 -23.43 18.34
CA ARG A 65 23.73 -24.55 19.18
C ARG A 65 22.61 -24.15 20.16
N LYS A 66 22.31 -22.85 20.30
CA LYS A 66 21.29 -22.29 21.22
C LYS A 66 20.44 -21.21 20.51
N PRO A 67 19.30 -21.59 19.94
CA PRO A 67 18.52 -20.74 19.02
C PRO A 67 17.50 -19.79 19.67
N ASP A 68 17.43 -19.75 21.01
CA ASP A 68 16.26 -19.22 21.73
C ASP A 68 15.93 -17.74 21.45
N GLY A 69 16.95 -16.91 21.18
CA GLY A 69 16.76 -15.49 20.85
C GLY A 69 16.26 -15.26 19.42
N ASP A 70 16.81 -15.99 18.47
CA ASP A 70 16.46 -15.88 17.05
C ASP A 70 15.06 -16.45 16.77
N LEU A 71 14.66 -17.50 17.50
CA LEU A 71 13.30 -18.06 17.45
C LEU A 71 12.25 -17.06 17.95
N LYS A 72 12.51 -16.36 19.05
CA LYS A 72 11.61 -15.30 19.55
C LYS A 72 11.45 -14.17 18.54
N MET A 73 12.53 -13.81 17.85
CA MET A 73 12.51 -12.76 16.82
C MET A 73 11.69 -13.18 15.61
N LEU A 74 11.78 -14.45 15.19
CA LEU A 74 10.94 -15.02 14.14
C LEU A 74 9.45 -15.01 14.54
N GLN A 75 9.15 -15.41 15.78
CA GLN A 75 7.79 -15.47 16.31
C GLN A 75 7.14 -14.07 16.39
N ALA A 76 7.92 -13.05 16.76
CA ALA A 76 7.47 -11.66 16.71
C ALA A 76 7.17 -11.17 15.28
N ALA A 77 7.98 -11.56 14.30
CA ALA A 77 7.76 -11.21 12.89
C ALA A 77 6.51 -11.90 12.32
N ILE A 78 6.26 -13.16 12.68
CA ILE A 78 5.06 -13.92 12.27
C ILE A 78 3.80 -13.30 12.86
N THR A 79 3.79 -13.01 14.17
CA THR A 79 2.63 -12.38 14.81
C THR A 79 2.33 -10.98 14.26
N GLN A 80 3.34 -10.23 13.83
CA GLN A 80 3.15 -8.95 13.15
C GLN A 80 2.50 -9.13 11.76
N ALA A 81 2.89 -10.18 11.03
CA ALA A 81 2.31 -10.49 9.73
C ALA A 81 0.87 -11.02 9.81
N GLU A 82 0.56 -11.86 10.80
CA GLU A 82 -0.80 -12.32 11.07
C GLU A 82 -1.74 -11.15 11.39
N ARG A 83 -1.27 -10.15 12.17
CA ARG A 83 -2.04 -8.93 12.44
C ARG A 83 -2.32 -8.11 11.19
N THR A 84 -1.34 -7.99 10.29
CA THR A 84 -1.55 -7.26 9.02
C THR A 84 -2.49 -8.02 8.08
N LEU A 85 -2.44 -9.35 8.07
CA LEU A 85 -3.37 -10.19 7.30
C LEU A 85 -4.80 -10.11 7.84
N ALA A 86 -5.00 -10.15 9.16
CA ALA A 86 -6.32 -10.05 9.79
C ALA A 86 -7.00 -8.67 9.64
N VAL A 87 -6.25 -7.63 9.23
CA VAL A 87 -6.81 -6.30 8.90
C VAL A 87 -7.25 -6.24 7.42
N HIS A 88 -6.78 -7.17 6.59
CA HIS A 88 -7.08 -7.26 5.16
C HIS A 88 -8.18 -8.28 4.81
N GLU A 89 -8.61 -9.13 5.75
CA GLU A 89 -9.84 -9.94 5.68
C GLU A 89 -11.05 -9.18 6.24
#